data_AF-A0AAV1KWC1-F1
#
_entry.id   AF-A0AAV1KWC1-F1
#
_cell.length_a   1.000
_cell.length_b   1.000
_cell.length_c   1.000
_cell.angle_alpha   90.00
_cell.angle_beta   90.00
_cell.angle_gamma   90.00
#
_symmetry.space_group_name_H-M   'P 1'
#
loop_
_entity.id
_entity.type
_entity.pdbx_description
1 polymer ?
#
loop_
_entity_poly.entity_id
_entity_poly.type
_entity_poly.pdbx_seq_one_letter_code
_entity_poly.pdbx_strand_id
1 'polypeptide(L)'
;MSSYKRKSDRKLVFTEEILKDAKERIRRGQSQRSVAESLNVPESTLRKRLKAGTVPCSLGRFSNVFTPELDSNLAEHCRRLDLCFYGLTKKELGRVAYDLANKNGLNHRFNNDKKEASKKWV
;
A
#
# COMPACT_ATOMS: atom_id res chain seq x y z
N MET A 1 -13.88 8.14 -19.56
CA MET A 1 -13.40 8.37 -18.18
C MET A 1 -13.92 7.27 -17.28
N SER A 2 -13.05 6.55 -16.57
CA SER A 2 -13.48 5.47 -15.67
C SER A 2 -14.30 6.04 -14.50
N SER A 3 -15.52 5.56 -14.29
CA SER A 3 -16.45 6.03 -13.23
C SER A 3 -16.11 5.47 -11.83
N TYR A 4 -14.90 4.93 -11.65
CA TYR A 4 -14.51 4.28 -10.41
C TYR A 4 -14.42 5.30 -9.25
N LYS A 5 -15.35 5.19 -8.31
CA LYS A 5 -15.30 5.92 -7.03
C LYS A 5 -14.55 5.07 -6.00
N ARG A 6 -13.45 5.62 -5.46
CA ARG A 6 -12.69 4.98 -4.40
C ARG A 6 -13.58 4.80 -3.17
N LYS A 7 -13.58 3.60 -2.58
CA LYS A 7 -14.46 3.27 -1.44
C LYS A 7 -13.97 3.83 -0.09
N SER A 8 -12.74 4.33 -0.02
CA SER A 8 -12.12 4.73 1.24
C SER A 8 -11.07 5.81 1.02
N ASP A 9 -11.04 6.78 1.92
CA ASP A 9 -10.03 7.85 1.98
C ASP A 9 -8.97 7.59 3.07
N ARG A 10 -8.84 6.34 3.51
CA ARG A 10 -7.83 5.95 4.50
C ARG A 10 -6.44 6.29 3.97
N LYS A 11 -5.69 7.03 4.78
CA LYS A 11 -4.29 7.42 4.57
C LYS A 11 -3.49 7.19 5.85
N LEU A 12 -2.18 7.02 5.69
CA LEU A 12 -1.26 6.93 6.82
C LEU A 12 -1.09 8.34 7.38
N VAL A 13 -1.82 8.64 8.44
CA VAL A 13 -1.80 9.98 9.08
C VAL A 13 -0.59 10.14 9.99
N PHE A 14 -0.10 9.04 10.58
CA PHE A 14 1.01 9.08 11.53
C PHE A 14 2.35 9.00 10.78
N THR A 15 3.06 10.12 10.71
CA THR A 15 4.35 10.27 10.02
C THR A 15 5.52 10.23 10.99
N GLU A 16 6.73 10.16 10.44
CA GLU A 16 7.96 10.19 11.24
C GLU A 16 8.21 11.55 11.89
N GLU A 17 7.76 12.62 11.25
CA GLU A 17 7.77 13.99 11.78
C GLU A 17 6.93 14.08 13.06
N ILE A 18 5.70 13.54 13.04
CA ILE A 18 4.82 13.49 14.22
C ILE A 18 5.48 12.70 15.36
N LEU A 19 6.19 11.61 15.05
CA LEU A 19 6.89 10.83 16.06
C LEU A 19 8.08 11.59 16.67
N LYS A 20 8.83 12.33 15.85
CA LYS A 20 9.96 13.17 16.31
C LYS A 20 9.46 14.34 17.17
N ASP A 21 8.47 15.09 16.69
CA ASP A 21 7.87 16.22 17.42
C ASP A 21 7.28 15.75 18.76
N ALA A 22 6.54 14.64 18.76
CA ALA A 22 6.00 14.09 20.01
C ALA A 22 7.09 13.71 21.02
N LYS A 23 8.22 13.13 20.56
CA LYS A 23 9.36 12.81 21.44
C LYS A 23 9.98 14.07 22.03
N GLU A 24 10.13 15.13 21.25
CA GLU A 24 10.67 16.40 21.76
C GLU A 24 9.75 17.04 22.80
N ARG A 25 8.45 17.12 22.52
CA ARG A 25 7.44 17.69 23.45
C ARG A 25 7.38 16.95 24.78
N ILE A 26 7.49 15.61 24.75
CA ILE A 26 7.54 14.79 25.96
C ILE A 26 8.85 15.03 26.73
N ARG A 27 9.99 15.17 26.04
CA ARG A 27 11.26 15.54 26.71
C ARG A 27 11.19 16.91 27.40
N ARG A 28 10.42 17.84 26.86
CA ARG A 28 10.15 19.16 27.48
C ARG A 28 9.19 19.09 28.68
N GLY A 29 8.71 17.89 29.05
CA GLY A 29 7.86 17.67 30.22
C GLY A 29 6.35 17.68 29.94
N GLN A 30 5.92 17.76 28.68
CA GLN A 30 4.49 17.68 28.35
C GLN A 30 3.96 16.24 28.51
N SER A 31 2.72 16.11 28.99
CA SER A 31 2.07 14.81 29.12
C SER A 31 1.73 14.21 27.75
N GLN A 32 1.78 12.88 27.63
CA GLN A 32 1.45 12.17 26.38
C GLN A 32 0.05 12.51 25.87
N ARG A 33 -0.91 12.71 26.78
CA ARG A 33 -2.29 13.07 26.46
C ARG A 33 -2.39 14.45 25.83
N SER A 34 -1.74 15.45 26.42
CA SER A 34 -1.72 16.82 25.88
C SER A 34 -1.05 16.87 24.50
N VAL A 35 0.06 16.13 24.32
CA VAL A 35 0.75 16.03 23.03
C VAL A 35 -0.14 15.38 21.97
N ALA A 36 -0.84 14.30 22.32
CA ALA A 36 -1.77 13.62 21.42
C ALA A 36 -2.92 14.54 20.95
N GLU A 37 -3.53 15.30 21.86
CA GLU A 37 -4.55 16.29 21.52
C GLU A 37 -3.99 17.39 20.61
N SER A 38 -2.80 17.92 20.91
CA SER A 38 -2.17 18.96 20.10
C SER A 38 -1.82 18.51 18.68
N LEU A 39 -1.53 17.23 18.49
CA LEU A 39 -1.18 16.63 17.20
C LEU A 39 -2.41 16.04 16.47
N ASN A 40 -3.60 16.13 17.07
CA ASN A 40 -4.83 15.54 16.57
C ASN A 40 -4.68 14.03 16.27
N VAL A 41 -3.92 13.31 17.10
CA VAL A 41 -3.71 11.87 17.01
C VAL A 41 -4.32 11.20 18.24
N PRO A 42 -5.03 10.06 18.11
CA PRO A 42 -5.52 9.33 19.28
C PRO A 42 -4.37 8.96 20.22
N GLU A 43 -4.52 9.24 21.51
CA GLU A 43 -3.46 9.01 22.51
C GLU A 43 -3.01 7.54 22.55
N SER A 44 -3.93 6.59 22.37
CA SER A 44 -3.60 5.16 22.26
C SER A 44 -2.67 4.84 21.09
N THR A 45 -2.83 5.55 19.96
CA THR A 45 -1.95 5.42 18.79
C THR A 45 -0.58 6.00 19.11
N LEU A 46 -0.52 7.20 19.71
CA LEU A 46 0.74 7.83 20.08
C LEU A 46 1.53 6.94 21.06
N ARG A 47 0.89 6.46 22.12
CA ARG A 47 1.48 5.56 23.12
C ARG A 47 2.06 4.30 22.50
N LYS A 48 1.29 3.63 21.61
CA LYS A 48 1.74 2.45 20.88
C LYS A 48 2.97 2.76 20.02
N ARG A 49 2.99 3.89 19.33
CA ARG A 49 4.09 4.28 18.41
C ARG A 49 5.35 4.68 19.17
N LEU A 50 5.22 5.35 20.31
CA LEU A 50 6.34 5.67 21.18
C LEU A 50 7.01 4.41 21.73
N LYS A 51 6.21 3.42 22.15
CA LYS A 51 6.73 2.12 22.63
C LYS A 51 7.40 1.32 21.51
N ALA A 52 6.79 1.28 20.33
CA ALA A 52 7.32 0.52 19.19
C ALA A 52 8.51 1.21 18.50
N GLY A 53 8.65 2.53 18.65
CA GLY A 53 9.69 3.32 17.99
C GLY A 53 9.54 3.44 16.47
N THR A 54 8.47 2.91 15.88
CA THR A 54 8.29 2.79 14.43
C THR A 54 6.99 3.45 13.95
N VAL A 55 7.04 3.99 12.73
CA VAL A 55 5.88 4.51 12.01
C VAL A 55 5.22 3.42 11.17
N PRO A 56 3.90 3.49 10.93
CA PRO A 56 3.26 2.54 10.03
C PRO A 56 3.69 2.79 8.58
N CYS A 57 4.33 1.82 7.95
CA CYS A 57 4.71 1.88 6.53
C CYS A 57 3.60 1.40 5.58
N SER A 58 2.55 0.74 6.09
CA SER A 58 1.43 0.25 5.29
C SER A 58 0.09 0.40 6.01
N LEU A 59 -0.99 0.52 5.24
CA LEU A 59 -2.36 0.64 5.75
C LEU A 59 -2.96 -0.69 6.23
N GLY A 60 -2.23 -1.80 6.08
CA GLY A 60 -2.65 -3.11 6.51
C GLY A 60 -1.98 -4.22 5.71
N ARG A 61 -2.68 -5.35 5.61
CA ARG A 61 -2.17 -6.57 4.97
C ARG A 61 -1.85 -6.35 3.49
N PHE A 62 -2.70 -5.62 2.76
CA PHE A 62 -2.54 -5.44 1.32
C PHE A 62 -1.40 -4.46 0.99
N SER A 63 -0.46 -4.93 0.16
CA SER A 63 0.72 -4.23 -0.32
C SER A 63 0.83 -4.44 -1.82
N ASN A 64 1.49 -3.51 -2.51
CA ASN A 64 1.76 -3.71 -3.93
C ASN A 64 2.72 -4.89 -4.10
N VAL A 65 2.45 -5.75 -5.09
CA VAL A 65 3.30 -6.92 -5.38
C VAL A 65 4.47 -6.50 -6.27
N PHE A 66 4.21 -5.59 -7.21
CA PHE A 66 5.20 -5.11 -8.16
C PHE A 66 5.86 -3.82 -7.69
N THR A 67 7.12 -3.64 -8.10
CA THR A 67 7.79 -2.35 -8.00
C THR A 67 7.10 -1.35 -8.94
N PRO A 68 7.17 -0.04 -8.66
CA PRO A 68 6.54 0.98 -9.52
C PRO A 68 6.98 0.87 -10.99
N GLU A 69 8.25 0.54 -11.23
CA GLU A 69 8.82 0.34 -12.56
C GLU A 69 8.19 -0.87 -13.28
N LEU A 70 8.11 -2.01 -12.59
CA LEU A 70 7.55 -3.23 -13.15
C LEU A 70 6.05 -3.10 -13.43
N ASP A 71 5.33 -2.39 -12.55
CA ASP A 71 3.92 -2.07 -12.71
C ASP A 71 3.68 -1.17 -13.93
N SER A 72 4.53 -0.14 -14.13
CA SER A 72 4.48 0.72 -15.31
C SER A 72 4.73 -0.05 -16.60
N ASN A 73 5.78 -0.89 -16.62
CA ASN A 73 6.10 -1.73 -17.77
C ASN A 73 4.96 -2.70 -18.12
N LEU A 74 4.32 -3.30 -17.11
CA LEU A 74 3.17 -4.17 -17.32
C LEU A 74 1.98 -3.41 -17.90
N ALA A 75 1.70 -2.20 -17.39
CA ALA A 75 0.62 -1.35 -17.90
C ALA A 75 0.87 -0.92 -19.35
N GLU A 76 2.10 -0.52 -19.70
CA GLU A 76 2.49 -0.19 -21.07
C GLU A 76 2.36 -1.38 -22.01
N HIS A 77 2.78 -2.57 -21.56
CA HIS A 77 2.61 -3.80 -22.33
C HIS A 77 1.13 -4.07 -22.64
N CYS A 78 0.24 -3.90 -21.66
CA CYS A 78 -1.20 -4.06 -21.86
C CYS A 78 -1.76 -3.05 -22.88
N ARG A 79 -1.35 -1.77 -22.78
CA ARG A 79 -1.77 -0.74 -23.75
C ARG A 79 -1.29 -1.05 -25.16
N ARG A 80 -0.06 -1.54 -25.32
CA ARG A 80 0.49 -1.92 -26.63
C ARG A 80 -0.27 -3.10 -27.24
N LEU A 81 -0.62 -4.10 -26.44
CA LEU A 81 -1.42 -5.23 -26.89
C LEU A 81 -2.81 -4.80 -27.36
N ASP A 82 -3.44 -3.87 -26.63
CA ASP A 82 -4.73 -3.27 -27.00
C ASP A 82 -4.66 -2.54 -28.35
N LEU A 83 -3.60 -1.75 -28.57
CA LEU A 83 -3.35 -1.06 -29.86
C LEU A 83 -3.17 -2.02 -31.03
N CYS A 84 -2.63 -3.21 -30.79
CA CYS A 84 -2.46 -4.24 -31.81
C CYS A 84 -3.71 -5.13 -31.97
N PHE A 85 -4.84 -4.77 -31.37
CA PHE A 85 -6.09 -5.56 -31.32
C PHE A 85 -5.95 -6.93 -30.65
N TYR A 86 -4.93 -7.11 -29.81
CA TYR A 86 -4.73 -8.27 -28.93
C TYR A 86 -5.11 -7.93 -27.49
N GLY A 87 -6.29 -7.32 -27.30
CA GLY A 87 -6.77 -6.94 -25.97
C GLY A 87 -6.80 -8.13 -25.01
N LEU A 88 -6.33 -7.92 -23.78
CA LEU A 88 -6.31 -8.95 -22.75
C LEU A 88 -7.59 -8.94 -21.93
N THR A 89 -8.15 -10.11 -21.68
CA THR A 89 -9.20 -10.28 -20.68
C THR A 89 -8.62 -10.12 -19.27
N LYS A 90 -9.47 -9.78 -18.29
CA LYS A 90 -9.05 -9.67 -16.88
C LYS A 90 -8.40 -10.95 -16.34
N LYS A 91 -8.85 -12.12 -16.82
CA LYS A 91 -8.29 -13.41 -16.42
C LYS A 91 -6.88 -13.60 -16.98
N GLU A 92 -6.68 -13.27 -18.25
CA GLU A 92 -5.37 -13.35 -18.89
C GLU A 92 -4.38 -12.39 -18.25
N LEU A 93 -4.79 -11.15 -17.97
CA LEU A 93 -3.97 -10.21 -17.21
C LEU A 93 -3.60 -10.75 -15.82
N GLY A 94 -4.55 -11.40 -15.14
CA GLY A 94 -4.28 -12.05 -13.85
C GLY A 94 -3.25 -13.19 -13.95
N ARG A 95 -3.26 -13.97 -15.03
CA ARG A 95 -2.26 -15.02 -15.29
C ARG A 95 -0.89 -14.44 -15.63
N VAL A 96 -0.85 -13.42 -16.49
CA VAL A 96 0.39 -12.71 -16.84
C VAL A 96 1.03 -12.11 -15.58
N ALA A 97 0.24 -11.51 -14.69
CA ALA A 97 0.74 -10.99 -13.42
C ALA A 97 1.28 -12.10 -12.49
N TYR A 98 0.62 -13.26 -12.43
CA TYR A 98 1.11 -14.41 -11.68
C TYR A 98 2.46 -14.89 -12.22
N ASP A 99 2.56 -15.09 -13.53
CA ASP A 99 3.78 -15.55 -14.19
C ASP A 99 4.91 -14.54 -14.02
N LEU A 100 4.62 -13.24 -14.17
CA LEU A 100 5.59 -12.17 -13.99
C LEU A 100 6.14 -12.14 -12.56
N ALA A 101 5.28 -12.30 -11.56
CA ALA A 101 5.69 -12.31 -10.16
C ALA A 101 6.59 -13.52 -9.84
N ASN A 102 6.23 -14.72 -10.32
CA ASN A 102 7.05 -15.92 -10.13
C ASN A 102 8.38 -15.85 -10.88
N LYS A 103 8.40 -15.36 -12.13
CA LYS A 103 9.63 -15.21 -12.93
C LYS A 103 10.62 -14.24 -12.28
N ASN A 104 10.13 -13.19 -11.63
CA ASN A 104 10.96 -12.22 -10.91
C ASN A 104 11.24 -12.64 -9.45
N GLY A 105 10.80 -13.83 -9.01
CA GLY A 105 11.01 -14.30 -7.63
C GLY A 105 10.33 -13.43 -6.57
N LEU A 106 9.27 -12.69 -6.94
CA LEU A 106 8.59 -11.77 -6.04
C LEU A 106 7.66 -12.51 -5.09
N ASN A 107 7.73 -12.17 -3.80
CA ASN A 107 6.80 -12.70 -2.82
C ASN A 107 5.39 -12.12 -3.07
N HIS A 108 4.45 -12.97 -3.46
CA HIS A 108 3.10 -12.57 -3.82
C HIS A 108 2.02 -13.42 -3.13
N ARG A 109 0.80 -12.90 -3.07
CA ARG A 109 -0.38 -13.60 -2.51
C ARG A 109 -1.40 -14.04 -3.55
N PHE A 110 -0.97 -14.14 -4.80
CA PHE A 110 -1.79 -14.68 -5.86
C PHE A 110 -2.13 -16.15 -5.59
N ASN A 111 -3.20 -16.63 -6.21
CA ASN A 111 -3.67 -17.98 -5.97
C ASN A 111 -2.77 -18.96 -6.72
N ASN A 112 -2.07 -19.83 -5.99
CA ASN A 112 -1.16 -20.83 -6.57
C ASN A 112 -1.89 -21.99 -7.25
N ASP A 113 -3.06 -22.38 -6.75
CA ASP A 113 -3.87 -23.47 -7.34
C ASP A 113 -4.39 -23.07 -8.72
N LYS A 114 -4.86 -21.82 -8.84
CA LYS A 114 -5.42 -21.25 -10.07
C LYS A 114 -4.36 -20.59 -10.96
N LYS A 115 -3.14 -20.38 -10.44
CA LYS A 115 -2.04 -19.67 -11.11
C LYS A 115 -2.47 -18.31 -11.68
N GLU A 116 -3.20 -17.54 -10.88
CA GLU A 116 -3.81 -16.28 -11.32
C GLU A 116 -3.86 -15.27 -10.17
N ALA A 117 -3.67 -13.99 -10.52
CA ALA A 117 -3.96 -12.89 -9.61
C ALA A 117 -5.46 -12.80 -9.29
N SER A 118 -5.79 -12.29 -8.11
CA SER A 118 -7.19 -12.17 -7.70
C SER A 118 -7.93 -11.10 -8.52
N LYS A 119 -9.25 -11.28 -8.70
CA LYS A 119 -10.14 -10.25 -9.31
C LYS A 119 -10.11 -8.89 -8.59
N LYS A 120 -9.68 -8.83 -7.33
CA LYS A 120 -9.52 -7.56 -6.60
C LYS A 120 -8.24 -6.82 -6.96
N TRP A 121 -7.28 -7.53 -7.55
CA TRP A 121 -5.99 -6.97 -7.98
C TRP A 121 -6.08 -6.42 -9.41
N VAL A 122 -6.77 -7.14 -10.32
CA VAL A 122 -7.08 -6.71 -11.70
C VAL A 122 -8.25 -5.73 -11.76
#